data_AF-A0A2P4T0R3-F1
#
_entry.id   AF-A0A2P4T0R3-F1
#
_cell.length_a   1.000
_cell.length_b   1.000
_cell.length_c   1.000
_cell.angle_alpha   90.00
_cell.angle_beta   90.00
_cell.angle_gamma   90.00
#
_symmetry.space_group_name_H-M   'P 1'
#
loop_
_entity.id
_entity.type
_entity.pdbx_description
1 polymer ?
#
loop_
_entity_poly.entity_id
_entity_poly.type
_entity_poly.pdbx_seq_one_letter_code
_entity_poly.pdbx_strand_id
1 'polypeptide(L)'
;MSSKAKRVLPTRPEPPTVEQLLADVRGAPPADPVLLLPADPPRGSGGDRDGPAPGQEDGAEEQERLYRQCRGYVEMNRRLREARGELAEKREELQRAGMALERDIAEMRQKAF
;
A
#
# COMPACT_ATOMS: atom_id res chain seq x y z
N MET A 1 -52.04 -3.25 7.00
CA MET A 1 -51.59 -3.71 5.67
C MET A 1 -51.15 -2.47 4.87
N SER A 2 -49.88 -2.05 4.97
CA SER A 2 -49.40 -0.85 4.25
C SER A 2 -48.74 -1.28 2.95
N SER A 3 -49.36 -0.95 1.81
CA SER A 3 -48.90 -1.28 0.46
C SER A 3 -47.77 -0.34 0.04
N LYS A 4 -46.55 -0.86 -0.07
CA LYS A 4 -45.42 -0.14 -0.68
C LYS A 4 -45.71 0.06 -2.17
N ALA A 5 -46.00 1.31 -2.56
CA ALA A 5 -46.10 1.69 -3.96
C ALA A 5 -44.74 1.44 -4.64
N LYS A 6 -44.73 0.60 -5.69
CA LYS A 6 -43.56 0.36 -6.53
C LYS A 6 -43.26 1.65 -7.28
N ARG A 7 -42.19 2.36 -6.90
CA ARG A 7 -41.66 3.49 -7.68
C ARG A 7 -41.10 2.94 -9.00
N VAL A 8 -41.84 3.12 -10.08
CA VAL A 8 -41.40 2.75 -11.43
C VAL A 8 -40.46 3.85 -11.91
N LEU A 9 -39.21 3.49 -12.24
CA LEU A 9 -38.24 4.42 -12.80
C LEU A 9 -38.66 4.81 -14.23
N PRO A 10 -38.37 6.04 -14.67
CA PRO A 10 -38.61 6.45 -16.05
C PRO A 10 -37.87 5.52 -17.02
N THR A 11 -38.45 5.32 -18.20
CA THR A 11 -37.83 4.52 -19.26
C THR A 11 -36.52 5.15 -19.70
N ARG A 12 -35.52 4.30 -19.95
CA ARG A 12 -34.23 4.72 -20.48
C ARG A 12 -34.44 5.44 -21.83
N PRO A 13 -33.76 6.58 -22.08
CA PRO A 13 -33.81 7.23 -23.38
C PRO A 13 -33.26 6.32 -24.47
N GLU A 14 -33.67 6.57 -25.71
CA GLU A 14 -33.11 5.90 -26.88
C GLU A 14 -31.62 6.21 -27.02
N PRO A 15 -30.80 5.24 -27.48
CA PRO A 15 -29.39 5.48 -27.71
C PRO A 15 -29.18 6.52 -28.82
N PRO A 16 -28.07 7.28 -28.78
CA PRO A 16 -27.75 8.24 -29.82
C PRO A 16 -27.55 7.56 -31.18
N THR A 17 -27.76 8.33 -32.24
CA THR A 17 -27.51 7.88 -33.61
C THR A 17 -26.02 7.86 -33.94
N VAL A 18 -25.62 7.04 -34.92
CA VAL A 18 -24.22 6.95 -35.38
C VAL A 18 -23.70 8.30 -35.85
N GLU A 19 -24.54 9.11 -36.50
CA GLU A 19 -24.17 10.43 -37.00
C GLU A 19 -23.81 11.39 -35.87
N GLN A 20 -24.57 11.36 -34.77
CA GLN A 20 -24.30 12.17 -33.57
C GLN A 20 -22.98 11.77 -32.93
N LEU A 21 -22.71 10.46 -32.82
CA LEU A 21 -21.44 9.96 -32.29
C LEU A 21 -20.24 10.43 -33.13
N LEU A 22 -20.36 10.36 -34.46
CA LEU A 22 -19.29 10.80 -35.36
C LEU A 22 -19.07 12.32 -35.31
N ALA A 23 -20.14 13.11 -35.12
CA ALA A 23 -20.04 14.54 -34.95
C ALA A 23 -19.27 14.89 -33.66
N ASP A 24 -19.58 14.20 -32.56
CA ASP A 24 -18.90 14.40 -31.27
C ASP A 24 -17.41 14.03 -31.37
N VAL A 25 -17.07 12.92 -32.01
CA VAL A 25 -15.66 12.50 -32.22
C VAL A 25 -14.89 13.50 -33.08
N ARG A 26 -15.51 14.06 -34.12
CA ARG A 26 -14.88 15.07 -34.99
C ARG A 26 -14.76 16.44 -34.31
N GLY A 27 -15.67 16.76 -33.41
CA GLY A 27 -15.68 18.00 -32.63
C GLY A 27 -14.76 17.96 -31.41
N ALA A 28 -14.31 16.77 -31.00
CA ALA A 28 -13.43 16.60 -29.85
C ALA A 28 -12.08 17.28 -30.08
N PRO A 29 -11.53 18.01 -29.09
CA PRO A 29 -10.23 18.63 -29.22
C PRO A 29 -9.13 17.56 -29.38
N PRO A 30 -8.06 17.84 -30.13
CA PRO A 30 -6.96 16.88 -30.31
C PRO A 30 -6.22 16.54 -29.01
N ALA A 31 -6.43 17.34 -27.95
CA ALA A 31 -5.93 17.10 -26.62
C ALA A 31 -7.00 16.55 -25.65
N ASP A 32 -8.10 15.99 -26.17
CA ASP A 32 -9.14 15.38 -25.34
C ASP A 32 -8.54 14.21 -24.55
N PRO A 33 -8.53 14.24 -23.20
CA PRO A 33 -7.96 13.17 -22.39
C PRO A 33 -8.66 11.81 -22.55
N VAL A 34 -9.91 11.78 -23.05
CA VAL A 34 -10.63 10.53 -23.35
C VAL A 34 -10.13 9.89 -24.64
N LEU A 35 -9.70 10.71 -25.62
CA LEU A 35 -9.17 10.24 -26.91
C LEU A 35 -7.64 10.12 -26.91
N LEU A 36 -6.96 10.91 -26.07
CA LEU A 36 -5.58 10.72 -25.65
C LEU A 36 -5.50 9.59 -24.63
N LEU A 37 -6.04 8.42 -24.97
CA LEU A 37 -5.67 7.19 -24.29
C LEU A 37 -4.12 7.17 -24.29
N PRO A 38 -3.46 7.22 -23.12
CA PRO A 38 -2.06 6.86 -23.07
C PRO A 38 -1.96 5.49 -23.73
N ALA A 39 -0.94 5.26 -24.57
CA ALA A 39 -0.60 3.89 -24.98
C ALA A 39 -0.69 3.01 -23.72
N ASP A 40 -1.55 1.98 -23.76
CA ASP A 40 -2.11 1.33 -22.58
C ASP A 40 -1.07 1.22 -21.44
N PRO A 41 -1.35 1.68 -20.21
CA PRO A 41 -0.56 1.22 -19.08
C PRO A 41 -0.66 -0.31 -19.06
N PRO A 42 0.40 -1.04 -18.67
CA PRO A 42 0.38 -2.49 -18.67
C PRO A 42 -0.85 -2.95 -17.87
N ARG A 43 -1.84 -3.45 -18.60
CA ARG A 43 -3.11 -3.89 -18.04
C ARG A 43 -2.82 -5.10 -17.18
N GLY A 44 -2.69 -4.86 -15.88
CA GLY A 44 -2.83 -5.89 -14.89
C GLY A 44 -4.21 -6.52 -15.04
N SER A 45 -4.21 -7.80 -15.45
CA SER A 45 -5.26 -8.78 -15.17
C SER A 45 -6.66 -8.50 -15.73
N GLY A 46 -6.98 -9.16 -16.84
CA GLY A 46 -8.35 -9.62 -17.13
C GLY A 46 -8.76 -9.49 -18.59
N GLY A 47 -8.63 -10.58 -19.35
CA GLY A 47 -9.34 -10.78 -20.61
C GLY A 47 -8.44 -10.99 -21.83
N ASP A 48 -8.13 -12.26 -22.07
CA ASP A 48 -7.98 -12.92 -23.38
C ASP A 48 -7.44 -12.08 -24.54
N ARG A 49 -6.10 -11.96 -24.64
CA ARG A 49 -5.39 -11.93 -25.94
C ARG A 49 -4.06 -12.67 -25.82
N ASP A 50 -3.99 -13.79 -26.52
CA ASP A 50 -2.81 -14.62 -26.68
C ASP A 50 -1.62 -13.83 -27.24
N GLY A 51 -0.50 -13.84 -26.51
CA GLY A 51 0.82 -13.44 -27.02
C GLY A 51 1.68 -12.74 -25.96
N PRO A 52 2.89 -13.25 -25.64
CA PRO A 52 3.83 -12.50 -24.81
C PRO A 52 4.34 -11.30 -25.62
N ALA A 53 4.13 -10.09 -25.10
CA ALA A 53 4.69 -8.89 -25.71
C ALA A 53 6.20 -8.83 -25.42
N PRO A 54 7.07 -8.65 -26.43
CA PRO A 54 8.52 -8.56 -26.22
C PRO A 54 8.81 -7.26 -25.44
N GLY A 55 9.28 -7.38 -24.20
CA GLY A 55 9.56 -6.26 -23.29
C GLY A 55 8.79 -6.27 -21.96
N GLN A 56 7.87 -7.22 -21.73
CA GLN A 56 7.22 -7.41 -20.41
C GLN A 56 8.15 -8.00 -19.34
N GLU A 57 9.19 -8.72 -19.75
CA GLU A 57 10.14 -9.39 -18.83
C GLU A 57 10.98 -8.37 -18.05
N ASP A 58 11.50 -7.33 -18.69
CA ASP A 58 12.31 -6.28 -18.04
C ASP A 58 11.52 -5.52 -16.96
N GLY A 59 10.25 -5.21 -17.22
CA GLY A 59 9.38 -4.55 -16.24
C GLY A 59 8.98 -5.47 -15.08
N ALA A 60 8.80 -6.77 -15.35
CA ALA A 60 8.50 -7.76 -14.33
C ALA A 60 9.71 -8.01 -13.41
N GLU A 61 10.92 -8.07 -13.97
CA GLU A 61 12.17 -8.21 -13.20
C GLU A 61 12.43 -6.99 -12.30
N GLU A 62 12.22 -5.77 -12.81
CA GLU A 62 12.36 -4.56 -12.00
C GLU A 62 11.33 -4.50 -10.87
N GLN A 63 10.08 -4.85 -11.17
CA GLN A 63 9.01 -4.93 -10.17
C GLN A 63 9.31 -5.97 -9.08
N GLU A 64 9.80 -7.15 -9.47
CA GLU A 64 10.20 -8.18 -8.52
C GLU A 64 11.39 -7.75 -7.67
N ARG A 65 12.38 -7.07 -8.27
CA ARG A 65 13.53 -6.51 -7.55
C ARG A 65 13.08 -5.49 -6.50
N LEU A 66 12.19 -4.56 -6.85
CA LEU A 66 11.65 -3.58 -5.91
C LEU A 66 10.85 -4.25 -4.80
N TYR A 67 10.03 -5.25 -5.13
CA TYR A 67 9.29 -6.01 -4.13
C TYR A 67 10.22 -6.71 -3.13
N ARG A 68 11.27 -7.39 -3.61
CA ARG A 68 12.28 -8.03 -2.75
C ARG A 68 12.99 -7.00 -1.87
N GLN A 69 13.33 -5.83 -2.42
CA GLN A 69 13.95 -4.74 -1.67
C GLN A 69 13.03 -4.21 -0.56
N CYS A 70 11.78 -3.91 -0.87
CA CYS A 70 10.80 -3.44 0.11
C CYS A 70 10.58 -4.46 1.22
N ARG A 71 10.43 -5.75 0.86
CA ARG A 71 10.33 -6.85 1.85
C ARG A 71 11.55 -6.91 2.76
N GLY A 72 12.75 -6.87 2.20
CA GLY A 72 13.99 -6.89 2.98
C GLY A 72 14.10 -5.69 3.94
N TYR A 73 13.73 -4.50 3.48
CA TYR A 73 13.69 -3.30 4.31
C TYR A 73 12.70 -3.45 5.48
N VAL A 74 11.47 -3.88 5.21
CA VAL A 74 10.44 -4.06 6.25
C VAL A 74 10.86 -5.10 7.28
N GLU A 75 11.42 -6.22 6.83
CA GLU A 75 11.91 -7.27 7.70
C GLU A 75 13.07 -6.79 8.59
N MET A 76 14.04 -6.09 8.01
CA MET A 76 15.16 -5.52 8.77
C MET A 76 14.66 -4.52 9.82
N ASN A 77 13.72 -3.65 9.46
CA ASN A 77 13.13 -2.70 10.40
C ASN A 77 12.37 -3.40 11.53
N ARG A 78 11.72 -4.54 11.26
CA ARG A 78 11.08 -5.34 12.31
C ARG A 78 12.14 -5.86 13.30
N ARG A 79 13.21 -6.48 12.80
CA ARG A 79 14.31 -7.00 13.64
C ARG A 79 14.97 -5.90 14.47
N LEU A 80 15.16 -4.71 13.90
CA LEU A 80 15.70 -3.56 14.63
C LEU A 80 14.78 -3.08 15.76
N ARG A 81 13.47 -3.09 15.55
CA ARG A 81 12.51 -2.74 16.60
C ARG A 81 12.52 -3.75 17.74
N GLU A 82 12.56 -5.05 17.42
CA GLU A 82 12.67 -6.14 18.39
C GLU A 82 13.94 -6.00 19.22
N ALA A 83 15.11 -5.88 18.57
CA ALA A 83 16.40 -5.71 19.25
C ALA A 83 16.45 -4.44 20.12
N ARG A 84 15.81 -3.34 19.69
CA ARG A 84 15.71 -2.12 20.51
C ARG A 84 14.84 -2.33 21.75
N GLY A 85 13.78 -3.13 21.65
CA GLY A 85 12.95 -3.54 22.78
C GLY A 85 13.75 -4.35 23.80
N GLU A 86 14.41 -5.42 23.35
CA GLU A 86 15.26 -6.25 24.22
C GLU A 86 16.37 -5.44 24.91
N LEU A 87 16.97 -4.48 24.20
CA LEU A 87 18.00 -3.62 24.78
C LEU A 87 17.43 -2.69 25.86
N ALA A 88 16.21 -2.18 25.67
CA ALA A 88 15.54 -1.36 26.66
C ALA A 88 15.25 -2.17 27.94
N GLU A 89 14.75 -3.39 27.81
CA GLU A 89 14.49 -4.30 28.94
C GLU A 89 15.78 -4.58 29.74
N LYS A 90 16.87 -4.96 29.06
CA LYS A 90 18.17 -5.21 29.70
C LYS A 90 18.72 -3.97 30.40
N ARG A 91 18.51 -2.79 29.82
CA ARG A 91 18.92 -1.52 30.45
C ARG A 91 18.16 -1.28 31.75
N GLU A 92 16.85 -1.50 31.77
CA GLU A 92 16.03 -1.33 32.97
C GLU A 92 16.40 -2.34 34.07
N GLU A 93 16.72 -3.58 33.70
CA GLU A 93 17.25 -4.58 34.63
C GLU A 93 18.56 -4.14 35.27
N LEU A 94 19.52 -3.69 34.46
CA LEU A 94 20.80 -3.19 34.96
C LEU A 94 20.64 -1.98 35.86
N GLN A 95 19.73 -1.06 35.53
CA GLN A 95 19.43 0.09 36.37
C GLN A 95 18.85 -0.33 37.73
N ARG A 96 17.93 -1.30 37.75
CA ARG A 96 17.38 -1.84 39.00
C ARG A 96 18.45 -2.53 39.85
N ALA A 97 19.28 -3.36 39.22
CA ALA A 97 20.38 -4.04 39.90
C ALA A 97 21.40 -3.03 40.47
N GLY A 98 21.73 -1.98 39.71
CA GLY A 98 22.60 -0.89 40.17
C GLY A 98 22.03 -0.15 41.38
N MET A 99 20.75 0.22 41.35
CA MET A 99 20.10 0.87 42.50
C MET A 99 20.06 -0.04 43.74
N ALA A 100 19.85 -1.35 43.57
CA ALA A 100 19.89 -2.29 44.69
C ALA A 100 21.30 -2.34 45.30
N LEU A 101 22.32 -2.45 44.46
CA LEU A 101 23.72 -2.47 44.91
C LEU A 101 24.10 -1.18 45.64
N GLU A 102 23.69 -0.01 45.15
CA GLU A 102 23.93 1.26 45.82
C GLU A 102 23.30 1.33 47.21
N ARG A 103 22.08 0.79 47.38
CA ARG A 103 21.43 0.69 48.69
C ARG A 103 22.21 -0.24 49.62
N ASP A 104 22.60 -1.41 49.14
CA ASP A 104 23.35 -2.40 49.93
C ASP A 104 24.69 -1.81 50.40
N ILE A 105 25.39 -1.08 49.53
CA ILE A 105 26.63 -0.36 49.88
C ILE A 105 26.37 0.71 50.93
N ALA A 106 25.29 1.48 50.81
CA ALA A 106 24.94 2.50 51.79
C ALA A 106 24.64 1.90 53.17
N GLU A 107 23.89 0.79 53.22
CA GLU A 107 23.62 0.06 54.45
C GLU A 107 24.90 -0.50 55.09
N MET A 108 25.79 -1.10 54.30
CA MET A 108 27.07 -1.61 54.81
C MET A 108 27.92 -0.48 55.39
N ARG A 109 27.94 0.69 54.75
CA ARG A 109 28.62 1.87 55.28
C ARG A 109 28.03 2.34 56.61
N GLN A 110 26.70 2.34 56.75
CA GLN A 110 26.05 2.70 58.02
C GLN A 110 26.28 1.67 59.14
N LYS A 111 26.50 0.40 58.80
CA LYS A 111 26.78 -0.66 59.79
C LYS A 111 28.26 -0.74 60.19
N ALA A 112 29.15 -0.22 59.35
CA ALA A 112 30.60 -0.26 59.56
C ALA A 112 31.18 0.99 60.26
N PHE A 113 30.38 2.05 60.41
CA PHE A 113 30.71 3.28 61.13
C PHE A 113 29.64 3.57 62.19
#